data_AF-A0A842QT26-F1
#
_entry.id   AF-A0A842QT26-F1
#
_cell.length_a   1.000
_cell.length_b   1.000
_cell.length_c   1.000
_cell.angle_alpha   90.00
_cell.angle_beta   90.00
_cell.angle_gamma   90.00
#
_symmetry.space_group_name_H-M   'P 1'
#
loop_
_entity.id
_entity.type
_entity.pdbx_description
1 polymer ?
#
loop_
_entity_poly.entity_id
_entity_poly.type
_entity_poly.pdbx_seq_one_letter_code
_entity_poly.pdbx_strand_id
1 'polypeptide(L)'
;MEIRGKNIATLPLLFIALTILLDIKMMKIEHGIIFTSFAATAFIIYLAEEANNSSFVYAHLIGLICGLILSYIGSSLMISTTFTAAIGVTFSSLLMKTYGVEHPPANGTCLGVLLNGCNISVLSSIFTTLFLVYLMKEIYVFIKNHRIPKF
;
A
#
# COMPACT_ATOMS: atom_id res chain seq x y z
N MET A 1 23.73 14.21 11.77
CA MET A 1 22.58 14.68 10.97
C MET A 1 21.59 13.54 10.69
N GLU A 2 22.07 12.33 10.43
CA GLU A 2 21.31 11.09 10.19
C GLU A 2 20.38 10.66 11.35
N ILE A 3 20.84 10.78 12.61
CA ILE A 3 20.05 10.40 13.81
C ILE A 3 18.78 11.26 13.95
N ARG A 4 18.82 12.53 13.51
CA ARG A 4 17.70 13.48 13.64
C ARG A 4 16.61 13.24 12.59
N GLY A 5 16.98 12.75 11.40
CA GLY A 5 16.04 12.33 10.35
C GLY A 5 15.23 11.09 10.74
N LYS A 6 15.90 10.11 11.37
CA LYS A 6 15.27 8.89 11.89
C LYS A 6 14.13 9.16 12.89
N ASN A 7 14.33 10.11 13.82
CA ASN A 7 13.30 10.48 14.82
C ASN A 7 12.08 11.20 14.23
N ILE A 8 12.18 11.79 13.04
CA ILE A 8 11.05 12.46 12.38
C ILE A 8 10.23 11.44 11.57
N ALA A 9 10.88 10.39 11.06
CA ALA A 9 10.23 9.30 10.32
C ALA A 9 9.45 8.32 11.23
N THR A 10 9.82 8.18 12.51
CA THR A 10 9.17 7.24 13.44
C THR A 10 7.73 7.64 13.81
N LEU A 11 7.43 8.94 13.87
CA LEU A 11 6.09 9.46 14.16
C LEU A 11 5.01 9.05 13.12
N PRO A 12 5.18 9.28 11.82
CA PRO A 12 4.20 8.85 10.82
C PRO A 12 4.05 7.32 10.76
N LEU A 13 5.15 6.58 10.95
CA LEU A 13 5.11 5.12 11.04
C LEU A 13 4.27 4.63 12.23
N LEU A 14 4.45 5.23 13.41
CA LEU A 14 3.66 4.88 14.59
C LEU A 14 2.16 5.19 14.38
N PHE A 15 1.86 6.33 13.74
CA PHE A 15 0.49 6.74 13.45
C PHE A 15 -0.20 5.78 12.49
N ILE A 16 0.48 5.42 11.38
CA ILE A 16 -0.03 4.44 10.41
C ILE A 16 -0.20 3.06 11.06
N ALA A 17 0.77 2.61 11.85
CA ALA A 17 0.68 1.34 12.56
C ALA A 17 -0.50 1.30 13.54
N LEU A 18 -0.77 2.41 14.25
CA LEU A 18 -1.91 2.51 15.15
C LEU A 18 -3.24 2.48 14.38
N THR A 19 -3.35 3.17 13.24
CA THR A 19 -4.54 3.10 12.39
C THR A 19 -4.78 1.69 11.88
N ILE A 20 -3.74 1.03 11.36
CA ILE A 20 -3.82 -0.37 10.91
C ILE A 20 -4.28 -1.29 12.04
N LEU A 21 -3.77 -1.09 13.26
CA LEU A 21 -4.11 -1.90 14.43
C LEU A 21 -5.57 -1.68 14.90
N LEU A 22 -6.08 -0.45 14.75
CA LEU A 22 -7.48 -0.12 15.01
C LEU A 22 -8.41 -0.72 13.94
N ASP A 23 -7.99 -0.71 12.68
CA ASP A 23 -8.74 -1.32 11.57
C ASP A 23 -8.77 -2.86 11.68
N ILE A 24 -7.66 -3.49 12.09
CA ILE A 24 -7.57 -4.96 12.29
C ILE A 24 -8.56 -5.44 13.36
N LYS A 25 -8.85 -4.64 14.39
CA LYS A 25 -9.85 -5.00 15.41
C LYS A 25 -11.28 -5.08 14.87
N MET A 26 -11.55 -4.48 13.70
CA MET A 26 -12.85 -4.46 13.04
C MET A 26 -12.95 -5.50 11.91
N MET A 27 -11.89 -6.25 11.61
CA MET A 27 -11.74 -7.02 10.37
C MET A 27 -11.24 -8.46 10.59
N LYS A 28 -11.66 -9.38 9.72
CA LYS A 28 -11.18 -10.78 9.69
C LYS A 28 -9.70 -10.86 9.29
N ILE A 29 -9.01 -11.95 9.69
CA ILE A 29 -7.58 -12.23 9.42
C ILE A 29 -7.21 -12.08 7.92
N GLU A 30 -8.17 -12.31 7.03
CA GLU A 30 -8.05 -12.24 5.57
C GLU A 30 -7.65 -10.84 5.05
N HIS A 31 -7.89 -9.77 5.83
CA HIS A 31 -7.44 -8.41 5.54
C HIS A 31 -5.97 -8.15 5.91
N GLY A 32 -5.33 -9.07 6.64
CA GLY A 32 -3.94 -8.94 7.11
C GLY A 32 -2.91 -8.78 5.99
N ILE A 33 -3.18 -9.31 4.79
CA ILE A 33 -2.29 -9.18 3.62
C ILE A 33 -2.27 -7.73 3.11
N ILE A 34 -3.43 -7.07 3.09
CA ILE A 34 -3.56 -5.66 2.67
C ILE A 34 -2.84 -4.77 3.68
N PHE A 35 -3.06 -5.01 4.97
CA PHE A 35 -2.44 -4.24 6.04
C PHE A 35 -0.93 -4.42 6.13
N THR A 36 -0.42 -5.64 5.98
CA THR A 36 1.03 -5.89 5.96
C THR A 36 1.69 -5.26 4.73
N SER A 37 1.00 -5.22 3.59
CA SER A 37 1.40 -4.46 2.42
C SER A 37 1.49 -2.96 2.68
N PHE A 38 0.47 -2.33 3.26
CA PHE A 38 0.52 -0.90 3.58
C PHE A 38 1.56 -0.57 4.67
N ALA A 39 1.77 -1.46 5.64
CA ALA A 39 2.85 -1.33 6.61
C ALA A 39 4.23 -1.36 5.93
N ALA A 40 4.44 -2.26 4.96
CA ALA A 40 5.65 -2.30 4.15
C ALA A 40 5.80 -1.03 3.27
N THR A 41 4.71 -0.52 2.70
CA THR A 41 4.70 0.77 1.99
C THR A 41 5.17 1.91 2.88
N ALA A 42 4.62 2.03 4.10
CA ALA A 42 5.03 3.04 5.05
C ALA A 42 6.51 2.88 5.43
N PHE A 43 6.97 1.65 5.68
CA PHE A 43 8.38 1.38 5.96
C PHE A 43 9.29 1.87 4.83
N ILE A 44 9.00 1.53 3.56
CA ILE A 44 9.84 1.95 2.43
C ILE A 44 9.84 3.48 2.28
N ILE A 45 8.67 4.13 2.37
CA ILE A 45 8.57 5.60 2.21
C ILE A 45 9.32 6.35 3.31
N TYR A 46 9.17 5.95 4.58
CA TYR A 46 9.67 6.73 5.72
C TYR A 46 11.05 6.28 6.22
N LEU A 47 11.37 4.98 6.15
CA LEU A 47 12.65 4.44 6.63
C LEU A 47 13.68 4.24 5.53
N ALA A 48 13.28 3.85 4.32
CA ALA A 48 14.20 3.77 3.18
C ALA A 48 14.42 5.13 2.49
N GLU A 49 13.83 6.20 3.02
CA GLU A 49 13.90 7.58 2.53
C GLU A 49 13.46 7.77 1.07
N GLU A 50 12.65 6.86 0.52
CA GLU A 50 11.99 7.03 -0.78
C GLU A 50 10.79 8.00 -0.70
N ALA A 51 10.76 8.87 0.30
CA ALA A 51 9.65 9.78 0.59
C ALA A 51 9.23 10.66 -0.61
N ASN A 52 10.14 10.94 -1.54
CA ASN A 52 9.83 11.70 -2.76
C ASN A 52 9.10 10.90 -3.84
N ASN A 53 9.07 9.56 -3.75
CA ASN A 53 8.45 8.73 -4.76
C ASN A 53 6.93 8.72 -4.55
N SER A 54 6.17 9.51 -5.33
CA SER A 54 4.70 9.44 -5.35
C SER A 54 4.19 8.23 -6.15
N SER A 55 5.10 7.45 -6.72
CA SER A 55 4.84 6.23 -7.48
C SER A 55 4.00 5.21 -6.71
N PHE A 56 4.12 5.13 -5.38
CA PHE A 56 3.38 4.14 -4.58
C PHE A 56 1.85 4.25 -4.75
N VAL A 57 1.32 5.46 -4.94
CA VAL A 57 -0.12 5.67 -5.16
C VAL A 57 -0.54 5.01 -6.47
N TYR A 58 0.21 5.26 -7.54
CA TYR A 58 -0.03 4.63 -8.84
C TYR A 58 0.13 3.12 -8.79
N ALA A 59 1.07 2.61 -7.98
CA ALA A 59 1.23 1.17 -7.83
C ALA A 59 0.02 0.55 -7.13
N HIS A 60 -0.48 1.14 -6.03
CA HIS A 60 -1.68 0.64 -5.36
C HIS A 60 -2.92 0.73 -6.28
N LEU A 61 -3.01 1.73 -7.16
CA LEU A 61 -4.04 1.81 -8.20
C LEU A 61 -3.91 0.68 -9.23
N ILE A 62 -2.71 0.42 -9.75
CA ILE A 62 -2.45 -0.71 -10.66
C ILE A 62 -2.86 -2.02 -9.98
N GLY A 63 -2.44 -2.23 -8.72
CA GLY A 63 -2.78 -3.42 -7.96
C GLY A 63 -4.28 -3.58 -7.74
N LEU A 64 -4.99 -2.50 -7.41
CA LEU A 64 -6.44 -2.50 -7.25
C LEU A 64 -7.15 -2.83 -8.56
N ILE A 65 -6.78 -2.20 -9.68
CA ILE A 65 -7.39 -2.46 -10.99
C ILE A 65 -7.15 -3.92 -11.42
N CYS A 66 -5.92 -4.43 -11.27
CA CYS A 66 -5.60 -5.82 -11.56
C CYS A 66 -6.44 -6.78 -10.71
N GLY A 67 -6.51 -6.52 -9.41
CA GLY A 67 -7.29 -7.32 -8.47
C GLY A 67 -8.77 -7.35 -8.83
N LEU A 68 -9.36 -6.21 -9.19
CA LEU A 68 -10.77 -6.12 -9.58
C LEU A 68 -11.07 -6.88 -10.88
N ILE A 69 -10.27 -6.66 -11.93
CA ILE A 69 -10.45 -7.32 -13.22
C ILE A 69 -10.32 -8.84 -13.07
N LEU A 70 -9.27 -9.31 -12.39
CA LEU A 70 -9.02 -10.74 -12.24
C LEU A 70 -9.95 -11.40 -11.22
N SER A 71 -10.46 -10.67 -10.22
CA SER A 71 -11.51 -11.17 -9.33
C SER A 71 -12.81 -11.42 -10.11
N TYR A 72 -13.18 -10.49 -11.01
CA TYR A 72 -14.35 -10.64 -11.86
C TYR A 72 -14.20 -11.81 -12.85
N ILE A 73 -13.08 -11.88 -13.56
CA ILE A 73 -12.79 -12.97 -14.52
C ILE A 73 -12.73 -14.33 -13.79
N GLY A 74 -12.04 -14.39 -12.66
CA GLY A 74 -11.87 -15.60 -11.86
C GLY A 74 -13.20 -16.18 -11.39
N SER A 75 -14.07 -15.30 -10.87
CA SER A 75 -15.43 -15.67 -10.46
C SER A 75 -16.28 -16.14 -11.64
N SER A 76 -16.25 -15.41 -12.76
CA SER A 76 -17.05 -15.74 -13.95
C SER A 76 -16.65 -17.07 -14.61
N LEU A 77 -15.37 -17.44 -14.55
CA LEU A 77 -14.83 -18.65 -15.17
C LEU A 77 -14.66 -19.81 -14.19
N MET A 78 -15.11 -19.66 -12.94
CA MET A 78 -14.90 -20.64 -11.84
C MET A 78 -13.44 -21.09 -11.69
N ILE A 79 -12.50 -20.16 -11.88
CA ILE A 79 -11.07 -20.43 -11.73
C ILE A 79 -10.72 -20.39 -10.24
N SER A 80 -9.83 -21.30 -9.81
CA SER A 80 -9.32 -21.30 -8.43
C SER A 80 -8.76 -19.94 -8.01
N THR A 81 -9.14 -19.49 -6.82
CA THR A 81 -8.65 -18.24 -6.21
C THR A 81 -7.14 -18.21 -6.06
N THR A 82 -6.50 -19.36 -5.83
CA THR A 82 -5.04 -19.48 -5.74
C THR A 82 -4.36 -19.24 -7.08
N PHE A 83 -4.98 -19.71 -8.17
CA PHE A 83 -4.46 -19.55 -9.52
C PHE A 83 -4.62 -18.10 -10.00
N THR A 84 -5.78 -17.49 -9.75
CA THR A 84 -6.00 -16.07 -10.08
C THR A 84 -5.14 -15.15 -9.22
N ALA A 85 -4.88 -15.48 -7.96
CA ALA A 85 -3.92 -14.78 -7.10
C ALA A 85 -2.50 -14.81 -7.67
N ALA A 86 -2.00 -15.98 -8.08
CA ALA A 86 -0.65 -16.11 -8.65
C ALA A 86 -0.49 -15.29 -9.95
N ILE A 87 -1.48 -15.39 -10.85
CA ILE A 87 -1.51 -14.61 -12.09
C ILE A 87 -1.62 -13.12 -11.78
N GLY A 88 -2.50 -12.72 -10.87
CA GLY A 88 -2.74 -11.31 -10.56
C GLY A 88 -1.54 -10.61 -9.95
N VAL A 89 -0.84 -11.25 -9.00
CA VAL A 89 0.39 -10.71 -8.44
C VAL A 89 1.48 -10.59 -9.52
N THR A 90 1.60 -11.59 -10.39
CA THR A 90 2.59 -11.59 -11.48
C THR A 90 2.30 -10.48 -12.50
N PHE A 91 1.04 -10.37 -12.93
CA PHE A 91 0.59 -9.37 -13.90
C PHE A 91 0.67 -7.95 -13.35
N SER A 92 0.24 -7.74 -12.10
CA SER A 92 0.39 -6.48 -11.37
C SER A 92 1.85 -6.04 -11.31
N SER A 93 2.76 -6.97 -10.97
CA SER A 93 4.21 -6.71 -10.93
C SER A 93 4.77 -6.33 -12.30
N LEU A 94 4.31 -7.01 -13.36
CA LEU A 94 4.73 -6.71 -14.73
C LEU A 94 4.25 -5.31 -15.15
N LEU A 95 2.99 -4.97 -14.89
CA LEU A 95 2.46 -3.65 -15.20
C LEU A 95 3.22 -2.55 -14.45
N MET A 96 3.44 -2.72 -13.15
CA MET A 96 4.27 -1.83 -12.33
C MET A 96 5.64 -1.62 -12.96
N LYS A 97 6.31 -2.69 -13.40
CA LYS A 97 7.60 -2.59 -14.09
C LYS A 97 7.50 -1.83 -15.41
N THR A 98 6.47 -2.10 -16.22
CA THR A 98 6.30 -1.45 -17.53
C THR A 98 6.02 0.05 -17.42
N TYR A 99 5.28 0.48 -16.40
CA TYR A 99 4.98 1.89 -16.16
C TYR A 99 6.05 2.61 -15.33
N GLY A 100 7.14 1.93 -14.95
CA GLY A 100 8.20 2.49 -14.09
C GLY A 100 7.73 2.78 -12.67
N VAL A 101 6.68 2.09 -12.21
CA VAL A 101 6.04 2.26 -10.90
C VAL A 101 6.32 1.05 -10.03
N GLU A 102 7.60 0.81 -9.74
CA GLU A 102 8.02 -0.33 -8.92
C GLU A 102 7.71 -0.07 -7.45
N HIS A 103 6.67 -0.73 -6.93
CA HIS A 103 6.35 -0.71 -5.51
C HIS A 103 5.84 -2.10 -5.08
N PRO A 104 6.76 -3.03 -4.76
CA PRO A 104 6.41 -4.41 -4.43
C PRO A 104 5.30 -4.56 -3.38
N PRO A 105 5.18 -3.69 -2.37
CA PRO A 105 4.07 -3.78 -1.42
C PRO A 105 2.69 -3.65 -2.09
N ALA A 106 2.52 -2.88 -3.16
CA ALA A 106 1.20 -2.70 -3.80
C ALA A 106 0.62 -4.00 -4.38
N ASN A 107 1.44 -5.02 -4.63
CA ASN A 107 0.94 -6.35 -5.00
C ASN A 107 0.08 -7.00 -3.90
N GLY A 108 0.29 -6.62 -2.63
CA GLY A 108 -0.58 -7.05 -1.54
C GLY A 108 -1.99 -6.45 -1.63
N THR A 109 -2.17 -5.29 -2.27
CA THR A 109 -3.50 -4.76 -2.60
C THR A 109 -4.19 -5.60 -3.66
N CYS A 110 -3.48 -5.96 -4.74
CA CYS A 110 -4.00 -6.88 -5.77
C CYS A 110 -4.42 -8.22 -5.16
N LEU A 111 -3.52 -8.82 -4.37
CA LEU A 111 -3.75 -10.10 -3.70
C LEU A 111 -4.93 -10.01 -2.71
N GLY A 112 -4.99 -8.94 -1.93
CA GLY A 112 -6.06 -8.70 -0.98
C GLY A 112 -7.45 -8.62 -1.63
N VAL A 113 -7.57 -7.93 -2.77
CA VAL A 113 -8.81 -7.87 -3.55
C VAL A 113 -9.17 -9.25 -4.14
N LEU A 114 -8.18 -10.02 -4.59
CA LEU A 114 -8.42 -11.36 -5.17
C LEU A 114 -8.91 -12.38 -4.14
N LEU A 115 -8.42 -12.28 -2.90
CA LEU A 115 -8.79 -13.22 -1.83
C LEU A 115 -10.12 -12.86 -1.15
N ASN A 116 -10.40 -11.56 -0.99
CA ASN A 116 -11.58 -11.08 -0.26
C ASN A 116 -12.74 -10.67 -1.17
N GLY A 117 -12.50 -10.61 -2.48
CA GLY A 117 -13.42 -10.06 -3.47
C GLY A 117 -13.53 -8.53 -3.39
N CYS A 118 -14.34 -7.97 -4.30
CA CYS A 118 -14.68 -6.55 -4.28
C CYS A 118 -15.85 -6.31 -3.33
N ASN A 119 -15.55 -5.97 -2.08
CA ASN A 119 -16.56 -5.53 -1.12
C ASN A 119 -16.25 -4.11 -0.63
N ILE A 120 -17.28 -3.41 -0.15
CA ILE A 120 -17.16 -2.00 0.25
C ILE A 120 -16.15 -1.81 1.39
N SER A 121 -15.98 -2.82 2.25
CA SER A 121 -15.08 -2.80 3.41
C SER A 121 -13.61 -2.90 3.00
N VAL A 122 -13.29 -3.74 2.00
CA VAL A 122 -11.96 -3.84 1.39
C VAL A 122 -11.60 -2.54 0.69
N LEU A 123 -12.51 -2.00 -0.12
CA LEU A 123 -12.29 -0.73 -0.79
C LEU A 123 -12.08 0.41 0.21
N SER A 124 -12.95 0.51 1.23
CA SER A 124 -12.82 1.54 2.26
C SER A 124 -11.50 1.45 3.00
N SER A 125 -11.04 0.24 3.35
CA SER A 125 -9.74 0.04 3.98
C SER A 125 -8.59 0.51 3.08
N ILE A 126 -8.58 0.07 1.81
CA ILE A 126 -7.53 0.46 0.85
C ILE A 126 -7.47 1.98 0.69
N PHE A 127 -8.62 2.64 0.47
CA PHE A 127 -8.65 4.10 0.29
C PHE A 127 -8.27 4.86 1.56
N THR A 128 -8.75 4.43 2.72
CA THR A 128 -8.46 5.09 4.00
C THR A 128 -6.97 4.98 4.33
N THR A 129 -6.40 3.78 4.22
CA THR A 129 -4.97 3.57 4.49
C THR A 129 -4.10 4.28 3.46
N LEU A 130 -4.46 4.24 2.16
CA LEU A 130 -3.71 4.95 1.12
C LEU A 130 -3.74 6.47 1.34
N PHE A 131 -4.90 7.02 1.69
CA PHE A 131 -5.05 8.45 2.01
C PHE A 131 -4.20 8.84 3.21
N LEU A 132 -4.21 8.04 4.28
CA LEU A 132 -3.40 8.30 5.48
C LEU A 132 -1.91 8.25 5.19
N VAL A 133 -1.44 7.24 4.43
CA VAL A 133 -0.04 7.12 4.03
C VAL A 133 0.38 8.33 3.18
N TYR A 134 -0.46 8.78 2.25
CA TYR A 134 -0.20 9.97 1.44
C TYR A 134 -0.17 11.25 2.26
N LEU A 135 -1.15 11.46 3.14
CA LEU A 135 -1.21 12.65 4.00
C LEU A 135 0.01 12.73 4.93
N MET A 136 0.39 11.60 5.54
CA MET A 136 1.57 11.53 6.39
C MET A 136 2.87 11.83 5.61
N LYS A 137 2.92 11.46 4.32
CA LYS A 137 4.07 11.73 3.47
C LYS A 137 4.19 13.24 3.24
N GLU A 138 3.10 13.90 2.87
CA GLU A 138 3.09 15.36 2.66
C GLU A 138 3.49 16.11 3.92
N ILE A 139 2.98 15.70 5.09
CA ILE A 139 3.38 16.28 6.38
C ILE A 139 4.86 16.04 6.67
N TYR A 140 5.37 14.83 6.43
CA TYR A 140 6.79 14.51 6.62
C TYR A 140 7.70 15.36 5.73
N VAL A 141 7.36 15.48 4.43
CA VAL A 141 8.11 16.32 3.48
C VAL A 141 8.05 17.79 3.89
N PHE A 142 6.88 18.29 4.29
CA PHE A 142 6.71 19.66 4.78
C PHE A 142 7.59 19.95 6.00
N ILE A 143 7.60 19.07 7.00
CA ILE A 143 8.42 19.20 8.22
C ILE A 143 9.91 19.12 7.87
N LYS A 144 10.32 18.17 7.02
CA LYS A 144 11.71 18.00 6.57
C LYS A 144 12.22 19.27 5.88
N ASN A 145 11.41 19.86 5.00
CA ASN A 145 11.74 21.08 4.25
C ASN A 145 11.81 22.35 5.12
N HIS A 146 11.05 22.43 6.22
CA HIS A 146 11.03 23.61 7.10
C HIS A 146 12.00 23.51 8.30
N ARG A 147 12.44 22.31 8.69
CA ARG A 147 13.37 22.12 9.84
C ARG A 147 14.84 22.01 9.46
N ILE A 148 15.17 21.84 8.18
CA ILE A 148 16.55 21.76 7.71
C ILE A 148 16.82 23.02 6.87
N PRO A 149 17.58 24.00 7.39
CA PRO A 149 17.96 25.16 6.60
C PRO A 149 18.78 24.69 5.39
N LYS A 150 18.40 25.16 4.19
CA LYS A 150 19.18 24.95 2.96
C LYS A 150 20.45 25.81 3.08
N PHE A 151 21.58 25.19 3.43
CA PHE A 151 22.91 25.78 3.31
C PHE A 151 23.62 25.16 2.12
#